data_AF-A0A950W8U5-F1
#
_entry.id   AF-A0A950W8U5-F1
#
_cell.length_a   1.000
_cell.length_b   1.000
_cell.length_c   1.000
_cell.angle_alpha   90.00
_cell.angle_beta   90.00
_cell.angle_gamma   90.00
#
_symmetry.space_group_name_H-M   'P 1'
#
loop_
_entity.id
_entity.type
_entity.pdbx_description
1 polymer ?
#
loop_
_entity_poly.entity_id
_entity_poly.type
_entity_poly.pdbx_seq_one_letter_code
_entity_poly.pdbx_strand_id
1 'polypeptide(L)'
;FGMFADENPFMRPVADWAEAVRGNRRPASQDNPFLAFERMMSDTIASGLEMWGRARDAATEAFFFNTYGSPLVQAMVGLRSDGTAVSRRIGRDVAREAAAKQAAIDLDQRIDQGSLIEAAVRALIYVRLPEGKVDERGFAALKQISAELPAAKRVGLARFKEIVKEQYLILLLDPERAIAALPKLLPGNRRQCDEALALVRRVLAARGALPEEGRRRLERVEAMFAGPPPEVGQDKAA
;
A
#
# COMPACT_ATOMS: atom_id res chain seq x y z
N PHE A 1 20.97 8.06 -28.98
CA PHE A 1 20.99 9.28 -28.17
C PHE A 1 22.41 9.81 -27.85
N GLY A 2 23.50 9.05 -28.02
CA GLY A 2 24.86 9.53 -27.69
C GLY A 2 25.50 10.58 -28.60
N MET A 3 24.92 10.88 -29.78
CA MET A 3 25.52 11.87 -30.69
C MET A 3 25.37 13.33 -30.23
N PHE A 4 24.39 13.59 -29.35
CA PHE A 4 24.11 14.91 -28.78
C PHE A 4 24.42 15.00 -27.27
N ALA A 5 25.21 14.07 -26.74
CA ALA A 5 25.59 14.09 -25.33
C ALA A 5 26.70 15.13 -25.08
N ASP A 6 26.69 15.78 -23.92
CA ASP A 6 27.67 16.80 -23.49
C ASP A 6 29.12 16.32 -23.51
N GLU A 7 29.32 15.01 -23.45
CA GLU A 7 30.64 14.36 -23.48
C GLU A 7 31.26 14.32 -24.89
N ASN A 8 30.50 14.61 -25.96
CA ASN A 8 31.00 14.62 -27.33
C ASN A 8 31.79 15.93 -27.61
N PRO A 9 33.09 15.87 -27.92
CA PRO A 9 33.91 17.06 -28.18
C PRO A 9 33.38 17.96 -29.31
N PHE A 10 32.66 17.39 -30.29
CA PHE A 10 32.04 18.13 -31.39
C PHE A 10 30.79 18.92 -30.96
N MET A 11 30.24 18.68 -29.77
CA MET A 11 29.10 19.40 -29.20
C MET A 11 29.52 20.58 -28.30
N ARG A 12 30.79 20.69 -27.91
CA ARG A 12 31.31 21.81 -27.11
C ARG A 12 31.10 23.19 -27.74
N PRO A 13 31.33 23.39 -29.05
CA PRO A 13 31.04 24.68 -29.71
C PRO A 13 29.55 25.04 -29.67
N VAL A 14 28.67 24.03 -29.66
CA VAL A 14 27.23 24.22 -29.56
C VAL A 14 26.83 24.71 -28.17
N ALA A 15 27.52 24.27 -27.12
CA ALA A 15 27.32 24.77 -25.76
C ALA A 15 27.72 26.25 -25.64
N ASP A 16 28.88 26.62 -26.19
CA ASP A 16 29.37 28.01 -26.21
C ASP A 16 28.43 28.92 -27.04
N TRP A 17 27.94 28.43 -28.18
CA TRP A 17 26.92 29.13 -28.96
C TRP A 17 25.59 29.24 -28.23
N ALA A 18 25.20 28.22 -27.47
CA ALA A 18 24.00 28.27 -26.64
C ALA A 18 24.13 29.28 -25.49
N GLU A 19 25.33 29.49 -24.93
CA GLU A 19 25.60 30.57 -23.97
C GLU A 19 25.57 31.95 -24.63
N ALA A 20 26.18 32.10 -25.80
CA ALA A 20 26.14 33.35 -26.57
C ALA A 20 24.71 33.75 -27.00
N VAL A 21 23.89 32.77 -27.38
CA VAL A 21 22.46 32.97 -27.69
C VAL A 21 21.66 33.27 -26.43
N ARG A 22 21.96 32.63 -25.29
CA ARG A 22 21.34 32.96 -23.99
C ARG A 22 21.65 34.39 -23.56
N GLY A 23 22.89 34.84 -23.72
CA GLY A 23 23.31 36.22 -23.43
C GLY A 23 22.68 37.28 -24.34
N ASN A 24 22.34 36.90 -25.58
CA ASN A 24 21.69 37.78 -26.55
C ASN A 24 20.16 37.58 -26.66
N ARG A 25 19.54 36.80 -25.77
CA ARG A 25 18.08 36.63 -25.73
C ARG A 25 17.43 37.97 -25.38
N ARG A 26 16.84 38.62 -26.37
CA ARG A 26 15.94 39.75 -26.15
C ARG A 26 14.56 39.19 -25.83
N PRO A 27 13.99 39.44 -24.64
CA PRO A 27 12.60 39.08 -24.38
C PRO A 27 11.73 39.80 -25.41
N ALA A 28 10.88 39.06 -26.11
CA ALA A 28 9.96 39.65 -27.05
C ALA A 28 8.99 40.56 -26.29
N SER A 29 8.69 41.73 -26.87
CA SER A 29 7.85 42.75 -26.23
C SER A 29 6.47 42.17 -25.86
N GLN A 30 5.91 42.61 -24.72
CA GLN A 30 4.60 42.16 -24.26
C GLN A 30 3.47 42.53 -25.24
N ASP A 31 3.70 43.53 -26.11
CA ASP A 31 2.76 43.97 -27.15
C ASP A 31 2.92 43.21 -28.49
N ASN A 32 3.69 42.12 -28.54
CA ASN A 32 3.88 41.36 -29.77
C ASN A 32 2.64 40.49 -30.09
N PRO A 33 1.95 40.71 -31.24
CA PRO A 33 0.77 39.95 -31.61
C PRO A 33 1.06 38.43 -31.79
N PHE A 34 2.29 38.04 -32.12
CA PHE A 34 2.66 36.63 -32.24
C PHE A 34 2.78 35.93 -30.88
N LEU A 35 3.25 36.63 -29.83
CA LEU A 35 3.27 36.10 -28.46
C LEU A 35 1.85 35.94 -27.91
N ALA A 36 0.95 36.87 -28.24
CA ALA A 36 -0.47 36.77 -27.87
C ALA A 36 -1.14 35.57 -28.56
N PHE A 37 -0.85 35.35 -29.84
CA PHE A 37 -1.33 34.18 -30.58
C PHE A 37 -0.77 32.86 -30.02
N GLU A 38 0.52 32.82 -29.68
CA GLU A 38 1.16 31.66 -29.05
C GLU A 38 0.50 31.30 -27.70
N ARG A 39 0.23 32.30 -26.86
CA ARG A 39 -0.48 32.11 -25.58
C ARG A 39 -1.89 31.60 -25.80
N MET A 40 -2.65 32.21 -26.71
CA MET A 40 -4.01 31.76 -27.04
C MET A 40 -4.05 30.31 -27.54
N MET A 41 -3.10 29.92 -28.39
CA MET A 41 -2.99 28.53 -28.86
C MET A 41 -2.59 27.58 -27.73
N SER A 42 -1.66 28.00 -26.87
CA SER A 42 -1.24 27.22 -25.70
C SER A 42 -2.40 27.01 -24.72
N ASP A 43 -3.18 28.05 -24.45
CA ASP A 43 -4.36 28.01 -23.58
C ASP A 43 -5.46 27.13 -24.18
N THR A 44 -5.62 27.14 -25.51
CA THR A 44 -6.57 26.28 -26.22
C THR A 44 -6.18 24.81 -26.09
N ILE A 45 -4.89 24.50 -26.26
CA ILE A 45 -4.36 23.13 -26.11
C ILE A 45 -4.49 22.66 -24.65
N ALA A 46 -4.11 23.51 -23.69
CA ALA A 46 -4.23 23.20 -22.27
C ALA A 46 -5.69 22.95 -21.89
N SER A 47 -6.61 23.81 -22.33
CA SER A 47 -8.04 23.66 -22.11
C SER A 47 -8.61 22.39 -22.75
N GLY A 48 -8.14 22.02 -23.94
CA GLY A 48 -8.54 20.77 -24.60
C GLY A 48 -8.09 19.52 -23.83
N LEU A 49 -6.86 19.53 -23.31
CA LEU A 49 -6.32 18.45 -22.49
C LEU A 49 -7.03 18.35 -21.14
N GLU A 50 -7.34 19.48 -20.50
CA GLU A 50 -8.15 19.51 -19.29
C GLU A 50 -9.56 18.96 -19.53
N MET A 51 -10.20 19.36 -20.63
CA MET A 51 -11.54 18.89 -20.99
C MET A 51 -11.55 17.38 -21.23
N TRP A 52 -10.53 16.85 -21.91
CA TRP A 52 -10.37 15.42 -22.08
C TRP A 52 -10.17 14.69 -20.75
N GLY A 53 -9.37 15.26 -19.84
CA GLY A 53 -9.20 14.75 -18.48
C GLY A 53 -10.54 14.65 -17.73
N ARG A 54 -11.32 15.75 -17.73
CA ARG A 54 -12.65 15.79 -17.10
C ARG A 54 -13.64 14.81 -17.75
N ALA A 55 -13.64 14.69 -19.07
CA ALA A 55 -14.50 13.75 -19.79
C ALA A 55 -14.14 12.29 -19.46
N ARG A 56 -12.85 11.96 -19.38
CA ARG A 56 -12.36 10.64 -18.97
C ARG A 56 -12.76 10.31 -17.53
N ASP A 57 -12.60 11.27 -16.63
CA ASP A 57 -12.93 11.08 -15.22
C ASP A 57 -14.45 10.91 -15.03
N ALA A 58 -15.26 11.73 -15.71
CA ALA A 58 -16.72 11.58 -15.74
C ALA A 58 -17.17 10.24 -16.37
N ALA A 59 -16.49 9.76 -17.42
CA ALA A 59 -16.77 8.45 -18.01
C ALA A 59 -16.40 7.31 -17.06
N THR A 60 -15.31 7.46 -16.30
CA THR A 60 -14.87 6.50 -15.29
C THR A 60 -15.85 6.45 -14.11
N GLU A 61 -16.29 7.62 -13.65
CA GLU A 61 -17.32 7.77 -12.61
C GLU A 61 -18.66 7.18 -13.08
N ALA A 62 -19.10 7.50 -14.30
CA ALA A 62 -20.30 6.94 -14.90
C ALA A 62 -20.19 5.42 -15.06
N PHE A 63 -19.05 4.89 -15.47
CA PHE A 63 -18.83 3.43 -15.56
C PHE A 63 -18.87 2.76 -14.18
N PHE A 64 -18.27 3.39 -13.17
CA PHE A 64 -18.31 2.92 -11.79
C PHE A 64 -19.75 2.88 -11.26
N PHE A 65 -20.50 3.98 -11.39
CA PHE A 65 -21.90 4.03 -10.97
C PHE A 65 -22.82 3.18 -11.83
N ASN A 66 -22.55 2.98 -13.12
CA ASN A 66 -23.36 2.09 -13.94
C ASN A 66 -23.10 0.63 -13.56
N THR A 67 -21.85 0.25 -13.29
CA THR A 67 -21.51 -1.13 -12.92
C THR A 67 -22.02 -1.45 -11.52
N TYR A 68 -21.70 -0.63 -10.52
CA TYR A 68 -22.03 -0.88 -9.12
C TYR A 68 -23.36 -0.28 -8.66
N GLY A 69 -23.89 0.71 -9.38
CA GLY A 69 -25.22 1.29 -9.16
C GLY A 69 -26.31 0.65 -10.02
N SER A 70 -25.99 -0.30 -10.90
CA SER A 70 -27.02 -1.00 -11.68
C SER A 70 -28.00 -1.77 -10.77
N PRO A 71 -29.31 -1.70 -11.04
CA PRO A 71 -30.31 -2.47 -10.31
C PRO A 71 -30.09 -3.99 -10.38
N LEU A 72 -29.38 -4.50 -11.41
CA LEU A 72 -29.06 -5.91 -11.57
C LEU A 72 -27.94 -6.37 -10.63
N VAL A 73 -26.83 -5.64 -10.52
CA VAL A 73 -25.79 -5.94 -9.53
C VAL A 73 -26.34 -5.76 -8.12
N GLN A 74 -27.11 -4.68 -7.89
CA GLN A 74 -27.84 -4.48 -6.65
C GLN A 74 -28.80 -5.63 -6.34
N ALA A 75 -29.54 -6.17 -7.32
CA ALA A 75 -30.40 -7.34 -7.12
C ALA A 75 -29.61 -8.61 -6.79
N MET A 76 -28.47 -8.84 -7.45
CA MET A 76 -27.57 -9.96 -7.15
C MET A 76 -26.94 -9.87 -5.76
N VAL A 77 -26.76 -8.67 -5.21
CA VAL A 77 -26.31 -8.44 -3.82
C VAL A 77 -27.45 -8.08 -2.84
N GLY A 78 -28.72 -8.25 -3.26
CA GLY A 78 -29.93 -8.11 -2.43
C GLY A 78 -30.45 -6.68 -2.19
N LEU A 79 -29.87 -5.66 -2.79
CA LEU A 79 -30.13 -4.23 -2.57
C LEU A 79 -31.34 -3.62 -3.33
N ARG A 80 -32.40 -4.37 -3.68
CA ARG A 80 -33.61 -3.75 -4.30
C ARG A 80 -34.35 -2.81 -3.32
N SER A 81 -34.72 -1.63 -3.82
CA SER A 81 -35.39 -0.53 -3.10
C SER A 81 -36.82 -0.28 -3.59
N ASP A 82 -37.70 -1.27 -3.56
CA ASP A 82 -39.14 -1.06 -3.82
C ASP A 82 -39.95 -1.41 -2.57
N GLY A 83 -40.42 -0.38 -1.84
CA GLY A 83 -41.63 -0.31 -0.96
C GLY A 83 -41.86 -1.32 0.17
N THR A 84 -41.12 -2.43 0.21
CA THR A 84 -41.22 -3.56 1.15
C THR A 84 -39.99 -3.62 2.06
N ALA A 85 -39.36 -2.45 2.22
CA ALA A 85 -37.96 -2.31 2.58
C ALA A 85 -37.67 -2.54 4.07
N VAL A 86 -38.64 -2.42 4.97
CA VAL A 86 -38.36 -2.56 6.42
C VAL A 86 -38.06 -4.01 6.79
N SER A 87 -38.90 -4.97 6.37
CA SER A 87 -38.69 -6.40 6.67
C SER A 87 -37.49 -6.98 5.90
N ARG A 88 -37.27 -6.60 4.64
CA ARG A 88 -36.09 -7.03 3.87
C ARG A 88 -34.79 -6.35 4.29
N ARG A 89 -34.82 -5.13 4.84
CA ARG A 89 -33.62 -4.51 5.47
C ARG A 89 -33.25 -5.28 6.71
N ILE A 90 -34.20 -5.57 7.61
CA ILE A 90 -33.93 -6.40 8.80
C ILE A 90 -33.36 -7.77 8.39
N GLY A 91 -33.96 -8.45 7.41
CA GLY A 91 -33.41 -9.73 6.90
C GLY A 91 -32.02 -9.61 6.27
N ARG A 92 -31.73 -8.52 5.56
CA ARG A 92 -30.40 -8.24 4.98
C ARG A 92 -29.38 -7.83 6.02
N ASP A 93 -29.78 -7.05 7.02
CA ASP A 93 -28.92 -6.59 8.10
C ASP A 93 -28.58 -7.80 8.97
N VAL A 94 -29.54 -8.68 9.26
CA VAL A 94 -29.29 -9.98 9.91
C VAL A 94 -28.38 -10.87 9.05
N ALA A 95 -28.59 -10.97 7.73
CA ALA A 95 -27.72 -11.77 6.86
C ALA A 95 -26.31 -11.19 6.75
N ARG A 96 -26.17 -9.86 6.73
CA ARG A 96 -24.87 -9.15 6.73
C ARG A 96 -24.15 -9.29 8.06
N GLU A 97 -24.87 -9.15 9.17
CA GLU A 97 -24.34 -9.39 10.51
C GLU A 97 -23.94 -10.86 10.67
N ALA A 98 -24.74 -11.80 10.17
CA ALA A 98 -24.38 -13.22 10.17
C ALA A 98 -23.15 -13.49 9.31
N ALA A 99 -23.04 -12.91 8.11
CA ALA A 99 -21.88 -13.03 7.26
C ALA A 99 -20.63 -12.38 7.89
N ALA A 100 -20.78 -11.23 8.56
CA ALA A 100 -19.70 -10.56 9.28
C ALA A 100 -19.25 -11.38 10.49
N LYS A 101 -20.20 -11.97 11.24
CA LYS A 101 -19.91 -12.90 12.35
C LYS A 101 -19.20 -14.15 11.84
N GLN A 102 -19.66 -14.72 10.73
CA GLN A 102 -19.00 -15.87 10.12
C GLN A 102 -17.57 -15.53 9.67
N ALA A 103 -17.39 -14.39 9.00
CA ALA A 103 -16.07 -13.91 8.61
C ALA A 103 -15.17 -13.65 9.83
N ALA A 104 -15.71 -13.14 10.94
CA ALA A 104 -14.97 -12.97 12.19
C ALA A 104 -14.55 -14.31 12.80
N ILE A 105 -15.43 -15.33 12.78
CA ILE A 105 -15.11 -16.69 13.23
C ILE A 105 -14.01 -17.30 12.34
N ASP A 106 -14.12 -17.17 11.02
CA ASP A 106 -13.14 -17.68 10.08
C ASP A 106 -11.77 -17.00 10.27
N LEU A 107 -11.75 -15.69 10.52
CA LEU A 107 -10.54 -14.94 10.85
C LEU A 107 -9.98 -15.34 12.22
N ASP A 108 -10.83 -15.58 13.22
CA ASP A 108 -10.41 -16.02 14.56
C ASP A 108 -9.66 -17.35 14.51
N GLN A 109 -10.15 -18.29 13.68
CA GLN A 109 -9.48 -19.58 13.44
C GLN A 109 -8.12 -19.44 12.75
N ARG A 110 -7.92 -18.36 12.00
CA ARG A 110 -6.67 -18.07 11.27
C ARG A 110 -5.66 -17.27 12.09
N ILE A 111 -5.98 -16.83 13.30
CA ILE A 111 -5.05 -16.05 14.15
C ILE A 111 -3.73 -16.81 14.36
N ASP A 112 -3.83 -18.11 14.62
CA ASP A 112 -2.71 -19.00 14.90
C ASP A 112 -2.10 -19.64 13.64
N GLN A 113 -2.67 -19.39 12.45
CA GLN A 113 -2.27 -20.02 11.21
C GLN A 113 -1.60 -19.02 10.30
N GLY A 114 -0.51 -19.44 9.66
CA GLY A 114 0.18 -18.62 8.67
C GLY A 114 1.67 -18.87 8.61
N SER A 115 2.32 -18.00 7.86
CA SER A 115 3.70 -18.09 7.44
C SER A 115 4.50 -16.90 7.96
N LEU A 116 5.83 -16.98 7.80
CA LEU A 116 6.76 -15.90 8.12
C LEU A 116 6.37 -14.55 7.50
N ILE A 117 5.76 -14.56 6.31
CA ILE A 117 5.31 -13.35 5.62
C ILE A 117 4.12 -12.72 6.36
N GLU A 118 3.14 -13.53 6.75
CA GLU A 118 1.98 -13.06 7.52
C GLU A 118 2.40 -12.55 8.91
N ALA A 119 3.37 -13.21 9.55
CA ALA A 119 3.96 -12.74 10.80
C ALA A 119 4.64 -11.37 10.66
N ALA A 120 5.45 -11.19 9.62
CA ALA A 120 6.14 -9.92 9.34
C ALA A 120 5.14 -8.79 9.01
N VAL A 121 4.12 -9.08 8.20
CA VAL A 121 3.06 -8.12 7.87
C VAL A 121 2.26 -7.73 9.12
N ARG A 122 1.88 -8.71 9.95
CA ARG A 122 1.15 -8.47 11.21
C ARG A 122 1.96 -7.59 12.16
N ALA A 123 3.25 -7.87 12.32
CA ALA A 123 4.17 -7.06 13.13
C ALA A 123 4.21 -5.59 12.65
N LEU A 124 4.35 -5.37 11.34
CA LEU A 124 4.41 -4.03 10.74
C LEU A 124 3.13 -3.24 10.97
N ILE A 125 1.98 -3.88 10.75
CA ILE A 125 0.68 -3.24 10.94
C ILE A 125 0.49 -2.89 12.42
N TYR A 126 0.77 -3.82 13.35
CA TYR A 126 0.57 -3.59 14.79
C TYR A 126 1.37 -2.41 15.34
N VAL A 127 2.64 -2.30 14.95
CA VAL A 127 3.51 -1.19 15.38
C VAL A 127 2.97 0.16 14.90
N ARG A 128 2.38 0.21 13.71
CA ARG A 128 1.90 1.46 13.08
C ARG A 128 0.40 1.72 13.28
N LEU A 129 -0.36 0.75 13.80
CA LEU A 129 -1.81 0.85 13.99
C LEU A 129 -2.26 2.12 14.74
N PRO A 130 -1.57 2.57 15.83
CA PRO A 130 -1.98 3.76 16.60
C PRO A 130 -1.85 5.07 15.84
N GLU A 131 -1.04 5.10 14.78
CA GLU A 131 -0.78 6.34 14.05
C GLU A 131 -1.97 6.77 13.19
N GLY A 132 -2.99 5.90 13.02
CA GLY A 132 -4.25 6.19 12.31
C GLY A 132 -4.12 6.55 10.83
N LYS A 133 -2.88 6.72 10.34
CA LYS A 133 -2.53 7.13 8.98
C LYS A 133 -1.80 5.97 8.29
N VAL A 134 -2.57 5.11 7.64
CA VAL A 134 -2.04 4.22 6.60
C VAL A 134 -1.77 5.10 5.38
N ASP A 135 -0.56 5.63 5.30
CA ASP A 135 -0.10 6.43 4.16
C ASP A 135 0.27 5.50 2.99
N GLU A 136 0.19 5.98 1.76
CA GLU A 136 0.65 5.28 0.54
C GLU A 136 2.10 4.80 0.70
N ARG A 137 2.89 5.51 1.50
CA ARG A 137 4.26 5.18 1.90
C ARG A 137 4.37 3.89 2.72
N GLY A 138 3.43 3.62 3.63
CA GLY A 138 3.38 2.38 4.40
C GLY A 138 3.07 1.18 3.51
N PHE A 139 2.16 1.36 2.56
CA PHE A 139 1.87 0.35 1.54
C PHE A 139 3.03 0.17 0.54
N ALA A 140 3.73 1.24 0.18
CA ALA A 140 4.93 1.18 -0.66
C ALA A 140 6.06 0.40 0.02
N ALA A 141 6.25 0.59 1.33
CA ALA A 141 7.25 -0.15 2.09
C ALA A 141 6.86 -1.64 2.24
N LEU A 142 5.56 -1.95 2.39
CA LEU A 142 5.05 -3.33 2.29
C LEU A 142 5.27 -3.94 0.89
N LYS A 143 5.11 -3.16 -0.17
CA LYS A 143 5.44 -3.59 -1.54
C LYS A 143 6.94 -3.83 -1.72
N GLN A 144 7.78 -3.04 -1.06
CA GLN A 144 9.24 -3.21 -1.07
C GLN A 144 9.67 -4.50 -0.36
N ILE A 145 9.03 -4.86 0.75
CA ILE A 145 9.19 -6.17 1.40
C ILE A 145 8.87 -7.31 0.44
N SER A 146 7.74 -7.24 -0.27
CA SER A 146 7.37 -8.24 -1.27
C SER A 146 8.41 -8.39 -2.39
N ALA A 147 9.07 -7.29 -2.78
CA ALA A 147 10.11 -7.28 -3.80
C ALA A 147 11.47 -7.83 -3.32
N GLU A 148 11.82 -7.56 -2.05
CA GLU A 148 13.08 -8.00 -1.39
C GLU A 148 13.05 -9.50 -1.02
N LEU A 149 11.87 -10.13 -0.95
CA LEU A 149 11.77 -11.58 -0.75
C LEU A 149 12.38 -12.35 -1.95
N PRO A 150 13.10 -13.46 -1.70
CA PRO A 150 13.68 -14.30 -2.75
C PRO A 150 12.63 -14.73 -3.78
N ALA A 151 12.98 -14.82 -5.05
CA ALA A 151 12.03 -15.10 -6.15
C ALA A 151 11.15 -16.34 -5.91
N ALA A 152 11.69 -17.38 -5.26
CA ALA A 152 10.95 -18.60 -4.90
C ALA A 152 9.86 -18.40 -3.81
N LYS A 153 9.90 -17.29 -3.07
CA LYS A 153 8.95 -16.92 -2.01
C LYS A 153 8.17 -15.64 -2.34
N ARG A 154 8.31 -15.11 -3.57
CA ARG A 154 7.57 -13.91 -4.00
C ARG A 154 6.10 -14.24 -4.16
N VAL A 155 5.31 -13.68 -3.27
CA VAL A 155 3.86 -13.68 -3.37
C VAL A 155 3.45 -12.63 -4.40
N GLY A 156 2.57 -12.98 -5.34
CA GLY A 156 2.05 -12.02 -6.32
C GLY A 156 1.36 -10.84 -5.64
N LEU A 157 1.37 -9.65 -6.25
CA LEU A 157 0.86 -8.42 -5.65
C LEU A 157 -0.61 -8.51 -5.20
N ALA A 158 -1.44 -9.23 -5.94
CA ALA A 158 -2.84 -9.48 -5.57
C ALA A 158 -2.94 -10.30 -4.27
N ARG A 159 -2.20 -11.41 -4.18
CA ARG A 159 -2.17 -12.25 -2.98
C ARG A 159 -1.52 -11.54 -1.79
N PHE A 160 -0.53 -10.69 -2.03
CA PHE A 160 0.06 -9.87 -0.97
C PHE A 160 -0.94 -8.85 -0.42
N LYS A 161 -1.76 -8.20 -1.28
CA LYS A 161 -2.86 -7.33 -0.83
C LYS A 161 -3.89 -8.08 0.02
N GLU A 162 -4.22 -9.31 -0.35
CA GLU A 162 -5.10 -10.17 0.45
C GLU A 162 -4.50 -10.44 1.83
N ILE A 163 -3.22 -10.84 1.89
CA ILE A 163 -2.51 -11.07 3.16
C ILE A 163 -2.56 -9.82 4.04
N VAL A 164 -2.22 -8.64 3.49
CA VAL A 164 -2.27 -7.37 4.25
C VAL A 164 -3.67 -7.09 4.80
N LYS A 165 -4.71 -7.29 3.97
CA LYS A 165 -6.10 -7.09 4.38
C LYS A 165 -6.49 -8.08 5.49
N GLU A 166 -6.18 -9.36 5.35
CA GLU A 166 -6.48 -10.40 6.35
C GLU A 166 -5.78 -10.10 7.68
N GLN A 167 -4.47 -9.80 7.65
CA GLN A 167 -3.72 -9.48 8.88
C GLN A 167 -4.19 -8.19 9.56
N TYR A 168 -4.61 -7.19 8.78
CA TYR A 168 -5.23 -5.97 9.32
C TYR A 168 -6.55 -6.28 10.04
N LEU A 169 -7.43 -7.09 9.43
CA LEU A 169 -8.70 -7.49 10.05
C LEU A 169 -8.50 -8.33 11.30
N ILE A 170 -7.50 -9.23 11.32
CA ILE A 170 -7.12 -10.00 12.51
C ILE A 170 -6.74 -9.06 13.66
N LEU A 171 -5.94 -8.01 13.40
CA LEU A 171 -5.53 -7.04 14.41
C LEU A 171 -6.68 -6.15 14.91
N LEU A 172 -7.69 -5.90 14.07
CA LEU A 172 -8.91 -5.20 14.48
C LEU A 172 -9.83 -6.08 15.34
N LEU A 173 -9.81 -7.41 15.11
CA LEU A 173 -10.62 -8.36 15.87
C LEU A 173 -10.07 -8.52 17.30
N ASP A 174 -8.80 -8.87 17.42
CA ASP A 174 -8.12 -9.01 18.72
C ASP A 174 -6.61 -8.74 18.56
N PRO A 175 -6.14 -7.52 18.85
CA PRO A 175 -4.74 -7.16 18.68
C PRO A 175 -3.81 -7.89 19.65
N GLU A 176 -4.29 -8.21 20.86
CA GLU A 176 -3.47 -8.84 21.89
C GLU A 176 -3.21 -10.31 21.56
N ARG A 177 -4.27 -11.05 21.21
CA ARG A 177 -4.18 -12.45 20.79
C ARG A 177 -3.42 -12.59 19.47
N ALA A 178 -3.62 -11.67 18.53
CA ALA A 178 -2.89 -11.66 17.25
C ALA A 178 -1.37 -11.56 17.44
N ILE A 179 -0.91 -10.74 18.39
CA ILE A 179 0.52 -10.59 18.70
C ILE A 179 1.06 -11.75 19.53
N ALA A 180 0.29 -12.25 20.49
CA ALA A 180 0.65 -13.45 21.24
C ALA A 180 0.79 -14.69 20.34
N ALA A 181 0.10 -14.73 19.19
CA ALA A 181 0.19 -15.80 18.21
C ALA A 181 1.40 -15.71 17.27
N LEU A 182 2.14 -14.59 17.25
CA LEU A 182 3.30 -14.42 16.36
C LEU A 182 4.31 -15.58 16.44
N PRO A 183 4.73 -16.08 17.62
CA PRO A 183 5.68 -17.18 17.72
C PRO A 183 5.23 -18.45 16.98
N LYS A 184 3.91 -18.71 16.88
CA LYS A 184 3.36 -19.88 16.18
C LYS A 184 3.48 -19.79 14.66
N LEU A 185 3.58 -18.57 14.12
CA LEU A 185 3.71 -18.30 12.68
C LEU A 185 5.16 -18.32 12.20
N LEU A 186 6.10 -18.27 13.13
CA LEU A 186 7.52 -18.23 12.84
C LEU A 186 8.05 -19.64 12.58
N PRO A 187 8.89 -19.83 11.57
CA PRO A 187 9.52 -21.12 11.34
C PRO A 187 10.49 -21.42 12.49
N GLY A 188 10.73 -22.70 12.78
CA GLY A 188 11.75 -23.10 13.76
C GLY A 188 13.19 -22.71 13.38
N ASN A 189 13.41 -22.19 12.16
CA ASN A 189 14.71 -21.70 11.71
C ASN A 189 14.95 -20.28 12.21
N ARG A 190 15.78 -20.16 13.26
CA ARG A 190 16.10 -18.88 13.88
C ARG A 190 16.65 -17.83 12.92
N ARG A 191 17.53 -18.22 11.98
CA ARG A 191 18.11 -17.27 11.01
C ARG A 191 17.04 -16.61 10.16
N GLN A 192 16.00 -17.36 9.75
CA GLN A 192 14.89 -16.80 8.98
C GLN A 192 14.04 -15.83 9.80
N CYS A 193 13.86 -16.10 11.09
CA CYS A 193 13.16 -15.19 12.01
C CYS A 193 13.95 -13.89 12.19
N ASP A 194 15.27 -13.97 12.37
CA ASP A 194 16.15 -12.80 12.54
C ASP A 194 16.18 -11.95 11.25
N GLU A 195 16.25 -12.59 10.07
CA GLU A 195 16.18 -11.91 8.78
C GLU A 195 14.84 -11.17 8.58
N ALA A 196 13.73 -11.83 8.93
CA ALA A 196 12.41 -11.21 8.86
C ALA A 196 12.26 -10.03 9.83
N LEU A 197 12.77 -10.17 11.06
CA LEU A 197 12.76 -9.09 12.05
C LEU A 197 13.62 -7.90 11.59
N ALA A 198 14.79 -8.17 11.00
CA ALA A 198 15.64 -7.14 10.42
C ALA A 198 14.93 -6.40 9.29
N LEU A 199 14.17 -7.11 8.44
CA LEU A 199 13.35 -6.49 7.39
C LEU A 199 12.25 -5.60 7.97
N VAL A 200 11.55 -6.07 9.01
CA VAL A 200 10.54 -5.28 9.74
C VAL A 200 11.14 -3.99 10.27
N ARG A 201 12.31 -4.05 10.94
CA ARG A 201 13.02 -2.88 11.46
C ARG A 201 13.41 -1.90 10.35
N ARG A 202 13.99 -2.37 9.24
CA ARG A 202 14.38 -1.52 8.10
C ARG A 202 13.17 -0.77 7.54
N VAL A 203 12.06 -1.47 7.37
CA VAL A 203 10.83 -0.89 6.82
C VAL A 203 10.21 0.14 7.75
N LEU A 204 10.22 -0.12 9.05
CA LEU A 204 9.75 0.85 10.04
C LEU A 204 10.64 2.09 10.07
N ALA A 205 11.97 1.92 9.97
CA ALA A 205 12.93 3.02 9.97
C ALA A 205 12.87 3.90 8.71
N ALA A 206 12.57 3.31 7.54
CA ALA A 206 12.47 4.04 6.26
C ALA A 206 11.40 5.17 6.28
N ARG A 207 10.41 5.08 7.16
CA ARG A 207 9.34 6.07 7.30
C ARG A 207 9.66 7.16 8.36
N GLY A 208 10.87 7.14 8.93
CA GLY A 208 11.30 8.06 9.98
C GLY A 208 11.06 7.52 11.39
N ALA A 209 11.44 8.34 12.39
CA ALA A 209 11.45 7.94 13.79
C ALA A 209 10.06 7.48 14.28
N LEU A 210 10.04 6.37 15.02
CA LEU A 210 8.83 5.88 15.66
C LEU A 210 8.48 6.74 16.89
N PRO A 211 7.20 7.10 17.09
CA PRO A 211 6.74 7.68 18.35
C PRO A 211 6.91 6.67 19.51
N GLU A 212 6.86 7.14 20.76
CA GLU A 212 7.10 6.30 21.95
C GLU A 212 6.23 5.03 21.97
N GLU A 213 4.96 5.15 21.60
CA GLU A 213 4.03 4.01 21.52
C GLU A 213 4.44 3.01 20.43
N GLY A 214 4.92 3.50 19.28
CA GLY A 214 5.45 2.65 18.22
C GLY A 214 6.71 1.90 18.65
N ARG A 215 7.59 2.53 19.44
CA ARG A 215 8.79 1.86 19.98
C ARG A 215 8.44 0.78 20.98
N ARG A 216 7.53 1.04 21.93
CA ARG A 216 7.03 0.02 22.88
C ARG A 216 6.45 -1.19 22.17
N ARG A 217 5.67 -0.96 21.11
CA ARG A 217 5.09 -2.05 20.30
C ARG A 217 6.14 -2.81 19.51
N LEU A 218 7.17 -2.12 19.00
CA LEU A 218 8.29 -2.76 18.33
C LEU A 218 9.06 -3.66 19.29
N GLU A 219 9.38 -3.20 20.50
CA GLU A 219 10.03 -4.02 21.54
C GLU A 219 9.21 -5.27 21.86
N ARG A 220 7.89 -5.13 21.95
CA ARG A 220 6.99 -6.27 22.14
C ARG A 220 7.05 -7.27 20.99
N VAL A 221 7.05 -6.81 19.75
CA VAL A 221 7.22 -7.66 18.57
C VAL A 221 8.58 -8.36 18.60
N GLU A 222 9.65 -7.64 18.93
CA GLU A 222 11.00 -8.17 19.02
C GLU A 222 11.09 -9.31 20.04
N ALA A 223 10.44 -9.17 21.20
CA ALA A 223 10.35 -10.23 22.19
C ALA A 223 9.64 -11.49 21.64
N MET A 224 8.57 -11.32 20.85
CA MET A 224 7.86 -12.45 20.24
C MET A 224 8.68 -13.15 19.16
N PHE A 225 9.45 -12.39 18.37
CA PHE A 225 10.38 -12.94 17.38
C PHE A 225 11.61 -13.58 18.02
N ALA A 226 11.98 -13.14 19.23
CA ALA A 226 13.06 -13.71 20.00
C ALA A 226 12.78 -15.14 20.51
N GLY A 227 11.52 -15.60 20.48
CA GLY A 227 11.14 -16.94 20.91
C GLY A 227 11.37 -17.20 22.40
N PRO A 228 10.94 -18.35 22.94
CA PRO A 228 11.31 -18.73 24.30
C PRO A 228 12.84 -18.88 24.40
N PRO A 229 13.44 -18.59 25.58
CA PRO A 229 14.85 -18.89 25.80
C PRO A 229 15.09 -20.38 25.51
N PRO A 230 16.27 -20.76 24.97
CA PRO A 230 16.56 -22.16 24.71
C PRO A 230 16.33 -22.93 26.02
N GLU A 231 15.52 -24.00 25.96
CA GLU A 231 15.43 -24.92 27.08
C GLU A 231 16.83 -25.43 27.34
N VAL A 232 17.42 -24.98 28.45
CA VAL A 232 18.63 -25.55 29.00
C VAL A 232 18.30 -27.02 29.19
N GLY A 233 18.83 -27.84 28.29
CA GLY A 233 18.62 -29.28 28.32
C GLY A 233 18.86 -29.75 29.73
N GLN A 234 17.82 -30.29 30.35
CA GLN A 234 18.00 -31.18 31.48
C GLN A 234 18.85 -32.32 30.93
N ASP A 235 20.13 -32.28 31.30
CA ASP A 235 21.07 -33.36 31.09
C ASP A 235 20.43 -34.61 31.69
N LYS A 236 19.91 -35.47 30.81
CA LYS A 236 19.49 -36.81 31.18
C LYS A 236 20.77 -37.55 31.52
N ALA A 237 20.93 -37.78 32.81
CA ALA A 237 21.90 -38.65 33.46
C ALA A 237 22.36 -39.85 32.61
N ALA A 238 23.67 -40.05 32.57
CA ALA A 238 24.34 -41.34 32.64
C ALA A 238 25.70 -41.15 33.32
#